data_AF-A0A848X727-F1
#
_entry.id   AF-A0A848X727-F1
#
_cell.length_a   1.000
_cell.length_b   1.000
_cell.length_c   1.000
_cell.angle_alpha   90.00
_cell.angle_beta   90.00
_cell.angle_gamma   90.00
#
_symmetry.space_group_name_H-M   'P 1'
#
loop_
_entity.id
_entity.type
_entity.pdbx_description
1 polymer ?
#
loop_
_entity_poly.entity_id
_entity_poly.type
_entity_poly.pdbx_seq_one_letter_code
_entity_poly.pdbx_strand_id
1 'polypeptide(L)'
;MRIAADGYIDLSDSRRVKTPGFHDHGVEPVPEEEAVAFLLSHTFRGHRRIVRPMSVQERKRIRLALWADSVSERMSLVDRVWRSITERVDITVASSEPELIQVVRFGSWAYPLYADCDVTRVIPHGGMPIADVKEKMVFELDLERKTA
;
A
#
# COMPACT_ATOMS: atom_id res chain seq x y z
N MET A 1 -31.68 -0.39 -19.59
CA MET A 1 -31.26 -1.03 -18.32
C MET A 1 -30.14 -0.18 -17.73
N ARG A 2 -30.42 0.51 -16.63
CA ARG A 2 -29.55 1.51 -16.02
C ARG A 2 -28.54 0.83 -15.10
N ILE A 3 -27.25 1.13 -15.27
CA ILE A 3 -26.19 0.80 -14.33
C ILE A 3 -26.16 1.94 -13.32
N ALA A 4 -26.45 1.64 -12.05
CA ALA A 4 -26.17 2.51 -10.93
C ALA A 4 -24.95 1.94 -10.21
N ALA A 5 -23.88 2.71 -10.20
CA ALA A 5 -22.82 2.60 -9.20
C ALA A 5 -23.46 2.90 -7.84
N ASP A 6 -23.43 1.94 -6.92
CA ASP A 6 -23.49 2.12 -5.45
C ASP A 6 -23.53 0.74 -4.76
N GLY A 7 -22.36 0.23 -4.39
CA GLY A 7 -22.03 -0.03 -2.98
C GLY A 7 -22.82 -1.00 -2.08
N TYR A 8 -23.68 -1.91 -2.56
CA TYR A 8 -24.21 -2.99 -1.70
C TYR A 8 -24.24 -4.36 -2.38
N ILE A 9 -23.65 -5.36 -1.72
CA ILE A 9 -23.87 -6.79 -2.03
C ILE A 9 -25.28 -7.13 -1.58
N ASP A 10 -26.16 -7.46 -2.53
CA ASP A 10 -27.48 -8.00 -2.26
C ASP A 10 -27.34 -9.46 -1.77
N LEU A 11 -27.53 -9.68 -0.46
CA LEU A 11 -27.48 -11.00 0.17
C LEU A 11 -28.65 -11.91 -0.25
N SER A 12 -29.63 -11.40 -0.99
CA SER A 12 -30.74 -12.20 -1.54
C SER A 12 -30.45 -12.78 -2.93
N ASP A 13 -29.37 -12.34 -3.59
CA ASP A 13 -28.94 -12.95 -4.85
C ASP A 13 -28.21 -14.27 -4.58
N SER A 14 -28.94 -15.37 -4.80
CA SER A 14 -28.42 -16.75 -4.68
C SER A 14 -27.56 -17.18 -5.87
N ARG A 15 -27.34 -16.30 -6.87
CA ARG A 15 -26.36 -16.55 -7.92
C ARG A 15 -24.98 -16.54 -7.29
N ARG A 16 -24.34 -17.72 -7.22
CA ARG A 16 -22.93 -17.85 -6.82
C ARG A 16 -22.07 -16.98 -7.74
N VAL A 17 -21.69 -15.80 -7.27
CA VAL A 17 -20.55 -15.08 -7.82
C VAL A 17 -19.35 -15.98 -7.56
N LYS A 18 -18.80 -16.57 -8.63
CA LYS A 18 -17.57 -17.35 -8.53
C LYS A 18 -16.45 -16.39 -8.16
N THR A 19 -16.08 -16.37 -6.88
CA THR A 19 -14.71 -16.02 -6.49
C THR A 19 -13.78 -16.88 -7.35
N PRO A 20 -12.83 -16.28 -8.10
CA PRO A 20 -11.81 -17.07 -8.77
C PRO A 20 -11.11 -17.90 -7.70
N GLY A 21 -11.39 -19.21 -7.72
CA GLY A 21 -10.86 -20.16 -6.77
C GLY A 21 -9.33 -20.12 -6.79
N PHE A 22 -8.77 -20.32 -5.61
CA PHE A 22 -7.37 -20.58 -5.29
C PHE A 22 -6.63 -21.34 -6.41
N HIS A 23 -6.04 -20.63 -7.37
CA HIS A 23 -5.09 -21.17 -8.34
C HIS A 23 -3.95 -20.17 -8.54
N ASP A 24 -2.78 -20.61 -8.09
CA ASP A 24 -1.47 -19.94 -8.10
C ASP A 24 -0.90 -19.69 -9.52
N HIS A 25 -1.76 -19.67 -10.56
CA HIS A 25 -1.33 -19.80 -11.96
C HIS A 25 -1.95 -18.80 -12.95
N GLY A 26 -2.68 -17.76 -12.52
CA GLY A 26 -3.29 -16.82 -13.47
C GLY A 26 -3.44 -15.37 -13.02
N VAL A 27 -2.94 -15.01 -11.84
CA VAL A 27 -3.07 -13.64 -11.36
C VAL A 27 -2.00 -12.78 -12.03
N GLU A 28 -2.43 -11.88 -12.91
CA GLU A 28 -1.57 -10.84 -13.44
C GLU A 28 -1.23 -9.82 -12.35
N PRO A 29 0.03 -9.35 -12.28
CA PRO A 29 0.41 -8.36 -11.29
C PRO A 29 -0.40 -7.08 -11.48
N VAL A 30 -0.68 -6.39 -10.38
CA VAL A 30 -1.15 -5.00 -10.44
C VAL A 30 -0.06 -4.14 -11.09
N PRO A 31 -0.39 -3.14 -11.93
CA PRO A 31 0.56 -2.10 -12.29
C PRO A 31 1.28 -1.56 -11.05
N GLU A 32 2.57 -1.25 -11.16
CA GLU A 32 3.36 -0.92 -9.97
C GLU A 32 2.84 0.32 -9.24
N GLU A 33 2.41 1.34 -9.99
CA GLU A 33 1.77 2.54 -9.46
C GLU A 33 0.56 2.23 -8.58
N GLU A 34 -0.40 1.50 -9.13
CA GLU A 34 -1.62 1.08 -8.44
C GLU A 34 -1.29 0.23 -7.21
N ALA A 35 -0.27 -0.63 -7.31
CA ALA A 35 0.14 -1.47 -6.20
C ALA A 35 0.74 -0.64 -5.05
N VAL A 36 1.61 0.34 -5.38
CA VAL A 36 2.25 1.23 -4.41
C VAL A 36 1.20 2.11 -3.75
N ALA A 37 0.34 2.75 -4.54
CA ALA A 37 -0.74 3.60 -4.03
C ALA A 37 -1.69 2.82 -3.10
N PHE A 38 -2.08 1.60 -3.50
CA PHE A 38 -2.93 0.76 -2.66
C PHE A 38 -2.23 0.29 -1.38
N LEU A 39 -0.96 -0.12 -1.46
CA LEU A 39 -0.21 -0.52 -0.27
C LEU A 39 -0.12 0.67 0.72
N LEU A 40 0.24 1.84 0.22
CA LEU A 40 0.48 3.05 0.99
C LEU A 40 -0.79 3.77 1.46
N SER A 41 -1.97 3.36 0.98
CA SER A 41 -3.24 3.81 1.54
C SER A 41 -3.57 3.15 2.88
N HIS A 42 -2.81 2.13 3.29
CA HIS A 42 -3.02 1.40 4.54
C HIS A 42 -2.12 1.93 5.67
N THR A 43 -2.49 1.58 6.90
CA THR A 43 -1.72 1.87 8.11
C THR A 43 -1.20 0.57 8.69
N PHE A 44 0.09 0.53 9.02
CA PHE A 44 0.77 -0.68 9.48
C PHE A 44 1.29 -0.53 10.90
N ARG A 45 1.20 -1.58 11.71
CA ARG A 45 1.77 -1.57 13.06
C ARG A 45 3.30 -1.64 13.01
N GLY A 46 3.93 -0.91 13.93
CA GLY A 46 5.37 -0.77 14.05
C GLY A 46 5.96 0.22 13.05
N HIS A 47 7.03 0.89 13.46
CA HIS A 47 7.76 1.85 12.64
C HIS A 47 8.64 1.14 11.64
N ARG A 48 8.38 1.34 10.35
CA ARG A 48 9.09 0.68 9.25
C ARG A 48 9.29 1.63 8.08
N ARG A 49 10.35 1.41 7.30
CA ARG A 49 10.63 2.13 6.05
C ARG A 49 10.76 1.16 4.89
N ILE A 50 10.39 1.60 3.68
CA ILE A 50 10.58 0.81 2.47
C ILE A 50 12.07 0.81 2.10
N VAL A 51 12.61 -0.37 1.85
CA VAL A 51 14.03 -0.56 1.50
C VAL A 51 14.25 -1.08 0.08
N ARG A 52 13.18 -1.53 -0.59
CA ARG A 52 13.24 -2.04 -1.96
C ARG A 52 11.87 -1.95 -2.66
N PRO A 53 11.84 -1.95 -4.00
CA PRO A 53 10.59 -2.05 -4.75
C PRO A 53 9.90 -3.42 -4.58
N MET A 54 8.62 -3.45 -4.95
CA MET A 54 7.82 -4.68 -4.97
C MET A 54 8.21 -5.56 -6.15
N SER A 55 8.45 -6.84 -5.87
CA SER A 55 8.56 -7.88 -6.87
C SER A 55 7.22 -8.14 -7.58
N VAL A 56 7.28 -8.80 -8.74
CA VAL A 56 6.09 -9.25 -9.48
C VAL A 56 5.16 -10.08 -8.58
N GLN A 57 5.71 -10.97 -7.74
CA GLN A 57 4.91 -11.82 -6.85
C GLN A 57 4.22 -11.01 -5.75
N GLU A 58 4.87 -9.97 -5.22
CA GLU A 58 4.25 -9.05 -4.27
C GLU A 58 3.12 -8.26 -4.92
N ARG A 59 3.29 -7.79 -6.17
CA ARG A 59 2.21 -7.14 -6.92
C ARG A 59 1.03 -8.06 -7.23
N LYS A 60 1.26 -9.37 -7.41
CA LYS A 60 0.19 -10.37 -7.51
C LYS A 60 -0.55 -10.54 -6.18
N ARG A 61 0.14 -10.50 -5.05
CA ARG A 61 -0.49 -10.52 -3.71
C ARG A 61 -1.31 -9.26 -3.46
N ILE A 62 -0.85 -8.10 -3.92
CA ILE A 62 -1.64 -6.87 -3.90
C ILE A 62 -2.92 -7.03 -4.75
N ARG A 63 -2.85 -7.69 -5.91
CA ARG A 63 -4.06 -8.02 -6.71
C ARG A 63 -5.05 -8.84 -5.89
N LEU A 64 -4.58 -9.88 -5.20
CA LEU A 64 -5.43 -10.70 -4.35
C LEU A 64 -6.03 -9.88 -3.20
N ALA A 65 -5.27 -8.97 -2.61
CA ALA A 65 -5.76 -8.10 -1.53
C ALA A 65 -6.86 -7.15 -1.99
N LEU A 66 -6.78 -6.63 -3.21
CA LEU A 66 -7.83 -5.81 -3.84
C LEU A 66 -9.15 -6.59 -3.99
N TRP A 67 -9.07 -7.89 -4.25
CA TRP A 67 -10.23 -8.78 -4.42
C TRP A 67 -10.66 -9.49 -3.14
N ALA A 68 -9.98 -9.27 -2.01
CA ALA A 68 -10.31 -9.94 -0.77
C ALA A 68 -11.72 -9.56 -0.28
N ASP A 69 -12.50 -10.58 0.06
CA ASP A 69 -13.90 -10.46 0.49
C ASP A 69 -14.04 -9.99 1.96
N SER A 70 -12.93 -9.92 2.69
CA SER A 70 -12.90 -9.42 4.06
C SER A 70 -11.73 -8.47 4.32
N VAL A 71 -11.94 -7.53 5.25
CA VAL A 71 -10.88 -6.62 5.73
C VAL A 71 -9.73 -7.42 6.36
N SER A 72 -10.03 -8.49 7.10
CA SER A 72 -9.00 -9.33 7.74
C SER A 72 -8.09 -10.00 6.72
N GLU A 73 -8.66 -10.58 5.67
CA GLU A 73 -7.90 -11.20 4.58
C GLU A 73 -7.07 -10.18 3.82
N ARG A 74 -7.66 -9.03 3.46
CA ARG A 74 -6.93 -7.91 2.84
C ARG A 74 -5.73 -7.49 3.67
N MET A 75 -5.95 -7.21 4.96
CA MET A 75 -4.90 -6.77 5.87
C MET A 75 -3.81 -7.84 6.03
N SER A 76 -4.17 -9.13 6.05
CA SER A 76 -3.21 -10.24 6.10
C SER A 76 -2.31 -10.29 4.86
N LEU A 77 -2.87 -10.09 3.67
CA LEU A 77 -2.11 -10.07 2.41
C LEU A 77 -1.20 -8.83 2.31
N VAL A 78 -1.74 -7.66 2.64
CA VAL A 78 -1.02 -6.38 2.59
C VAL A 78 0.10 -6.34 3.65
N ASP A 79 -0.14 -6.79 4.88
CA ASP A 79 0.89 -6.82 5.94
C ASP A 79 2.07 -7.73 5.56
N ARG A 80 1.82 -8.86 4.88
CA ARG A 80 2.90 -9.72 4.38
C ARG A 80 3.77 -9.02 3.36
N VAL A 81 3.17 -8.31 2.40
CA VAL A 81 3.91 -7.52 1.39
C VAL A 81 4.65 -6.38 2.08
N TRP A 82 4.00 -5.68 3.01
CA TRP A 82 4.64 -4.62 3.79
C TRP A 82 5.90 -5.12 4.49
N ARG A 83 5.80 -6.21 5.27
CA ARG A 83 6.95 -6.76 6.00
C ARG A 83 8.07 -7.26 5.11
N SER A 84 7.78 -7.69 3.88
CA SER A 84 8.80 -8.22 2.97
C SER A 84 9.61 -7.12 2.28
N ILE A 85 9.04 -5.93 2.06
CA ILE A 85 9.71 -4.81 1.38
C ILE A 85 10.24 -3.73 2.34
N THR A 86 9.97 -3.87 3.64
CA THR A 86 10.33 -2.87 4.65
C THR A 86 11.24 -3.42 5.74
N GLU A 87 11.98 -2.53 6.39
CA GLU A 87 12.77 -2.81 7.59
C GLU A 87 12.27 -1.98 8.76
N ARG A 88 12.54 -2.44 9.99
CA ARG A 88 12.21 -1.69 11.20
C ARG A 88 13.05 -0.42 11.27
N VAL A 89 12.44 0.64 11.82
CA VAL A 89 13.11 1.89 12.14
C VAL A 89 13.05 2.07 13.64
N ASP A 90 14.22 2.25 14.26
CA ASP A 90 14.31 2.56 15.68
C ASP A 90 14.09 4.06 15.85
N ILE A 91 12.91 4.41 16.36
CA ILE A 91 12.58 5.80 16.65
C ILE A 91 12.96 6.06 18.10
N THR A 92 13.96 6.92 18.27
CA THR A 92 14.56 7.23 19.58
C THR A 92 13.72 8.20 20.40
N VAL A 93 12.83 8.95 19.75
CA VAL A 93 12.01 9.97 20.40
C VAL A 93 10.57 9.49 20.43
N ALA A 94 10.06 9.18 21.62
CA ALA A 94 8.63 9.00 21.84
C ALA A 94 7.93 10.37 21.74
N SER A 95 7.88 10.92 20.53
CA SER A 95 7.12 12.14 20.24
C SER A 95 5.65 11.78 20.07
N SER A 96 4.76 12.60 20.61
CA SER A 96 3.32 12.52 20.33
C SER A 96 2.97 13.01 18.92
N GLU A 97 3.93 13.65 18.24
CA GLU A 97 3.75 14.15 16.88
C GLU A 97 4.29 13.15 15.86
N PRO A 98 3.62 13.02 14.69
CA PRO A 98 4.11 12.17 13.61
C PRO A 98 5.52 12.58 13.16
N GLU A 99 6.45 11.63 13.14
CA GLU A 99 7.83 11.82 12.69
C GLU A 99 8.00 11.29 11.26
N LEU A 100 8.53 12.12 10.35
CA LEU A 100 8.78 11.71 8.97
C LEU A 100 9.91 10.69 8.92
N ILE A 101 9.62 9.49 8.43
CA ILE A 101 10.60 8.41 8.25
C ILE A 101 11.24 8.49 6.87
N GLN A 102 10.42 8.67 5.83
CA GLN A 102 10.83 8.50 4.44
C GLN A 102 9.82 9.19 3.51
N VAL A 103 10.26 9.67 2.35
CA VAL A 103 9.36 10.00 1.23
C VAL A 103 9.56 8.99 0.11
N VAL A 104 8.48 8.30 -0.24
CA VAL A 104 8.46 7.37 -1.37
C VAL A 104 7.98 8.13 -2.59
N ARG A 105 8.80 8.17 -3.65
CA ARG A 105 8.41 8.78 -4.93
C ARG A 105 8.08 7.70 -5.95
N PHE A 106 6.97 7.89 -6.64
CA PHE A 106 6.54 7.06 -7.75
C PHE A 106 5.73 7.89 -8.74
N GLY A 107 6.11 7.90 -10.02
CA GLY A 107 5.47 8.71 -11.04
C GLY A 107 5.49 10.20 -10.70
N SER A 108 4.33 10.84 -10.78
CA SER A 108 4.12 12.24 -10.39
C SER A 108 3.78 12.43 -8.91
N TRP A 109 3.80 11.36 -8.11
CA TRP A 109 3.32 11.33 -6.74
C TRP A 109 4.44 11.07 -5.72
N ALA A 110 4.25 11.66 -4.55
CA ALA A 110 5.06 11.45 -3.37
C ALA A 110 4.18 10.97 -2.23
N TYR A 111 4.70 10.01 -1.47
CA TYR A 111 4.03 9.43 -0.32
C TYR A 111 4.93 9.62 0.90
N PRO A 112 4.77 10.73 1.63
CA PRO A 112 5.51 10.96 2.86
C PRO A 112 5.05 9.98 3.94
N LEU A 113 5.95 9.09 4.34
CA LEU A 113 5.74 8.01 5.29
C LEU A 113 6.18 8.47 6.67
N TYR A 114 5.22 8.51 7.60
CA TYR A 114 5.44 8.93 8.96
C TYR A 114 5.31 7.76 9.92
N ALA A 115 6.10 7.81 11.00
CA ALA A 115 5.83 7.10 12.21
C ALA A 115 4.91 7.94 13.07
N ASP A 116 3.79 7.36 13.44
CA ASP A 116 2.77 8.04 14.22
C ASP A 116 2.28 7.10 15.29
N CYS A 117 2.46 7.47 16.55
CA CYS A 117 2.22 6.61 17.69
C CYS A 117 2.95 5.26 17.50
N ASP A 118 2.23 4.14 17.37
CA ASP A 118 2.81 2.81 17.16
C ASP A 118 2.58 2.27 15.73
N VAL A 119 2.24 3.15 14.79
CA VAL A 119 1.99 2.80 13.39
C VAL A 119 2.90 3.55 12.43
N THR A 120 3.04 2.98 11.23
CA THR A 120 3.55 3.66 10.05
C THR A 120 2.39 3.96 9.11
N ARG A 121 2.28 5.22 8.64
CA ARG A 121 1.24 5.64 7.68
C ARG A 121 1.70 6.80 6.81
N VAL A 122 1.04 6.98 5.68
CA VAL A 122 1.28 8.14 4.80
C VAL A 122 0.44 9.34 5.25
N ILE A 123 1.07 10.51 5.34
CA ILE A 123 0.42 11.78 5.70
C ILE A 123 0.85 12.87 4.70
N PRO A 124 -0.08 13.51 3.95
CA PRO A 124 -1.53 13.28 3.96
C PRO A 124 -1.91 11.93 3.34
N HIS A 125 -3.05 11.38 3.76
CA HIS A 125 -3.56 10.12 3.20
C HIS A 125 -3.72 10.22 1.68
N GLY A 126 -3.25 9.19 0.96
CA GLY A 126 -3.25 9.16 -0.50
C GLY A 126 -2.02 9.78 -1.17
N GLY A 127 -1.11 10.37 -0.38
CA GLY A 127 0.07 11.05 -0.90
C GLY A 127 -0.23 12.45 -1.42
N MET A 128 0.74 13.03 -2.13
CA MET A 128 0.68 14.38 -2.67
C MET A 128 1.47 14.48 -3.99
N PRO A 129 1.18 15.44 -4.87
CA PRO A 129 2.00 15.69 -6.05
C PRO A 129 3.45 15.97 -5.67
N ILE A 130 4.41 15.48 -6.45
CA ILE A 130 5.86 15.70 -6.20
C ILE A 130 6.20 17.19 -6.13
N ALA A 131 5.52 18.02 -6.93
CA ALA A 131 5.72 19.47 -6.96
C ALA A 131 5.45 20.14 -5.60
N ASP A 132 4.65 19.51 -4.73
CA ASP A 132 4.26 20.04 -3.43
C ASP A 132 5.19 19.55 -2.29
N VAL A 133 6.16 18.66 -2.60
CA VAL A 133 7.11 18.10 -1.62
C VAL A 133 8.12 19.17 -1.24
N LYS A 134 8.22 19.46 0.06
CA LYS A 134 9.21 20.41 0.59
C LYS A 134 10.59 19.74 0.65
N GLU A 135 11.64 20.42 0.16
CA GLU A 135 13.03 19.93 0.08
C GLU A 135 13.63 19.41 1.40
N LYS A 136 13.04 19.75 2.55
CA LYS A 136 13.50 19.31 3.88
C LYS A 136 13.10 17.87 4.25
N MET A 137 12.39 17.16 3.37
CA MET A 137 12.01 15.76 3.59
C MET A 137 13.17 14.82 3.25
N VAL A 138 14.18 14.80 4.13
CA VAL A 138 15.38 13.97 4.00
C VAL A 138 14.98 12.48 4.15
N PHE A 139 15.60 11.60 3.35
CA PHE A 139 15.28 10.16 3.12
C PHE A 139 14.26 9.90 2.01
N GLU A 140 14.71 10.13 0.77
CA GLU A 140 13.95 9.83 -0.45
C GLU A 140 14.29 8.42 -0.96
N LEU A 141 13.28 7.64 -1.34
CA LEU A 141 13.42 6.44 -2.14
C LEU A 141 12.66 6.62 -3.45
N ASP A 142 13.42 6.61 -4.54
CA ASP A 142 12.89 6.58 -5.90
C ASP A 142 12.73 5.12 -6.33
N LEU A 143 11.47 4.69 -6.46
CA LEU A 143 11.11 3.34 -6.88
C LEU A 143 11.17 3.16 -8.40
N GLU A 144 11.19 4.24 -9.20
CA GLU A 144 11.26 4.17 -10.66
C GLU A 144 12.67 3.95 -11.19
N ARG A 145 13.68 4.20 -10.35
CA ARG A 145 15.08 4.07 -10.70
C ARG A 145 15.42 2.60 -10.89
N LYS A 146 15.12 2.08 -12.10
CA LYS A 146 15.56 0.77 -12.57
C LYS A 146 17.04 0.64 -12.25
N THR A 147 17.40 -0.37 -11.47
CA THR A 147 18.79 -0.84 -11.35
C THR A 147 19.31 -1.01 -12.77
N ALA A 148 20.18 -0.10 -13.18
CA ALA A 148 20.94 -0.17 -14.42
C ALA A 148 21.94 -1.33 -14.35
#